data_AF-A0A2K2H9Z4-F1
#
_entry.id   AF-A0A2K2H9Z4-F1
#
_cell.length_a   1.000
_cell.length_b   1.000
_cell.length_c   1.000
_cell.angle_alpha   90.00
_cell.angle_beta   90.00
_cell.angle_gamma   90.00
#
_symmetry.space_group_name_H-M   'P 1'
#
loop_
_entity.id
_entity.type
_entity.pdbx_description
1 polymer ?
#
loop_
_entity_poly.entity_id
_entity_poly.type
_entity_poly.pdbx_seq_one_letter_code
_entity_poly.pdbx_strand_id
1 'polypeptide(L)'
;MGREKKRKQEAGLIHHVAGRLGCSDRELFVLAYRQWYGHSPGQAELECCLDLFVRRGDIPFWVRGFVRNHLGRPTRRRGLCHRRDLPKRVVEGLLLIAALELLSYLSI
;
A
#
# COMPACT_ATOMS: atom_id res chain seq x y z
N MET A 1 -0.03 -22.70 10.05
CA MET A 1 0.51 -21.70 11.01
C MET A 1 1.58 -20.73 10.46
N GLY A 2 2.33 -21.03 9.39
CA GLY A 2 3.47 -20.16 8.98
C GLY A 2 3.13 -18.81 8.34
N ARG A 3 2.00 -18.68 7.64
CA ARG A 3 1.67 -17.47 6.85
C ARG A 3 1.28 -16.26 7.70
N GLU A 4 0.56 -16.49 8.80
CA GLU A 4 0.11 -15.41 9.69
C GLU A 4 1.27 -14.81 10.49
N LYS A 5 2.15 -15.65 11.04
CA LYS A 5 3.39 -15.20 11.71
C LYS A 5 4.25 -14.35 10.77
N LYS A 6 4.38 -14.77 9.51
CA LYS A 6 5.10 -14.00 8.48
C LYS A 6 4.45 -12.63 8.22
N ARG A 7 3.12 -12.54 8.12
CA ARG A 7 2.41 -11.26 7.93
C ARG A 7 2.62 -10.31 9.10
N LYS A 8 2.50 -10.79 10.34
CA LYS A 8 2.76 -9.99 11.55
C LYS A 8 4.20 -9.48 11.58
N GLN A 9 5.15 -10.33 11.21
CA GLN A 9 6.55 -9.92 11.13
C GLN A 9 6.77 -8.84 10.06
N GLU A 10 6.17 -8.98 8.87
CA GLU A 10 6.25 -7.98 7.80
C GLU A 10 5.57 -6.65 8.20
N ALA A 11 4.46 -6.68 8.92
CA ALA A 11 3.80 -5.48 9.45
C ALA A 11 4.68 -4.78 10.49
N GLY A 12 5.33 -5.53 11.38
CA GLY A 12 6.29 -4.98 12.34
C GLY A 12 7.45 -4.23 11.68
N LEU A 13 7.87 -4.65 10.47
CA LEU A 13 8.90 -3.93 9.71
C LEU A 13 8.41 -2.57 9.19
N ILE A 14 7.13 -2.43 8.86
CA ILE A 14 6.54 -1.15 8.44
C ILE A 14 6.61 -0.17 9.61
N HIS A 15 6.06 -0.55 10.77
CA HIS A 15 6.06 0.30 11.96
C HIS A 15 7.49 0.69 12.37
N HIS A 16 8.43 -0.26 12.30
CA HIS A 16 9.83 0.02 12.59
C HIS A 16 10.45 1.05 11.63
N VAL A 17 10.21 0.92 10.31
CA VAL A 17 10.71 1.89 9.34
C VAL A 17 10.01 3.25 9.46
N ALA A 18 8.70 3.26 9.71
CA ALA A 18 7.93 4.48 9.96
C ALA A 18 8.51 5.25 11.18
N GLY A 19 8.73 4.53 12.28
CA GLY A 19 9.37 5.10 13.48
C GLY A 19 10.79 5.63 13.22
N ARG A 20 11.60 4.93 12.42
CA ARG A 20 12.94 5.41 12.03
C ARG A 20 12.91 6.66 11.16
N LEU A 21 11.88 6.83 10.34
CA LEU A 21 11.68 8.00 9.49
C LEU A 21 10.96 9.14 10.21
N GLY A 22 10.48 8.92 11.44
CA GLY A 22 9.70 9.91 12.19
C GLY A 22 8.35 10.21 11.54
N CYS A 23 7.75 9.25 10.85
CA CYS A 23 6.46 9.41 10.17
C CYS A 23 5.46 8.34 10.60
N SER A 24 4.18 8.60 10.33
CA SER A 24 3.09 7.63 10.49
C SER A 24 3.13 6.55 9.40
N ASP A 25 2.45 5.42 9.63
CA ASP A 25 2.29 4.38 8.60
C ASP A 25 1.63 4.93 7.32
N ARG A 26 0.67 5.86 7.47
CA ARG A 26 0.02 6.55 6.37
C ARG A 26 1.00 7.34 5.53
N GLU A 27 1.85 8.14 6.16
CA GLU A 27 2.88 8.90 5.47
C GLU A 27 3.92 8.00 4.81
N LEU A 28 4.30 6.89 5.46
CA LEU A 28 5.17 5.88 4.86
C LEU A 28 4.53 5.32 3.58
N PHE A 29 3.22 5.04 3.59
CA PHE A 29 2.52 4.59 2.39
C PHE A 29 2.55 5.66 1.29
N VAL A 30 2.32 6.93 1.61
CA VAL A 30 2.42 8.02 0.62
C VAL A 30 3.84 8.15 0.05
N LEU A 31 4.88 8.08 0.89
CA LEU A 31 6.28 8.14 0.47
C LEU A 31 6.65 6.97 -0.43
N ALA A 32 6.25 5.75 -0.03
CA ALA A 32 6.50 4.55 -0.81
C ALA A 32 5.78 4.57 -2.16
N TYR A 33 4.55 5.08 -2.18
CA TYR A 33 3.78 5.25 -3.40
C TYR A 33 4.44 6.26 -4.33
N ARG A 34 4.80 7.44 -3.81
CA ARG A 34 5.47 8.51 -4.59
C ARG A 34 6.82 8.07 -5.12
N GLN A 35 7.61 7.34 -4.33
CA GLN A 35 8.89 6.78 -4.79
C GLN A 35 8.69 5.77 -5.92
N TRP A 36 7.59 5.01 -5.90
CA TRP A 36 7.34 3.96 -6.87
C TRP A 36 6.70 4.47 -8.17
N TYR A 37 5.67 5.31 -8.07
CA TYR A 37 4.85 5.78 -9.19
C TYR A 37 5.21 7.19 -9.67
N GLY A 38 6.01 7.94 -8.91
CA GLY A 38 6.42 9.31 -9.27
C GLY A 38 5.38 10.39 -8.96
N HIS A 39 4.19 10.03 -8.49
CA HIS A 39 3.13 10.96 -8.08
C HIS A 39 2.50 10.54 -6.75
N SER A 40 1.66 11.38 -6.16
CA SER A 40 0.91 11.06 -4.94
C SER A 40 -0.28 10.13 -5.24
N PRO A 41 -0.64 9.23 -4.29
CA PRO A 41 -1.83 8.39 -4.44
C PRO A 41 -3.12 9.22 -4.34
N GLY A 42 -4.20 8.73 -4.97
CA GLY A 42 -5.53 9.25 -4.69
C GLY A 42 -5.99 8.90 -3.27
N GLN A 43 -6.85 9.72 -2.66
CA GLN A 43 -7.31 9.48 -1.29
C GLN A 43 -8.00 8.12 -1.12
N ALA A 44 -8.96 7.78 -1.98
CA ALA A 44 -9.67 6.49 -1.92
C ALA A 44 -8.75 5.27 -2.08
N GLU A 45 -7.74 5.37 -2.96
CA GLU A 45 -6.75 4.32 -3.19
C GLU A 45 -5.87 4.10 -1.97
N LEU A 46 -5.40 5.18 -1.36
CA LEU A 46 -4.58 5.15 -0.15
C LEU A 46 -5.36 4.54 1.02
N GLU A 47 -6.59 5.01 1.26
CA GLU A 47 -7.43 4.49 2.35
C GLU A 47 -7.74 3.00 2.15
N CYS A 48 -8.05 2.56 0.93
CA CYS A 48 -8.25 1.15 0.63
C CYS A 48 -7.01 0.29 0.97
N CYS A 49 -5.82 0.78 0.63
CA CYS A 49 -4.57 0.08 0.93
C CYS A 49 -4.28 0.01 2.43
N LEU A 50 -4.55 1.09 3.17
CA LEU A 50 -4.38 1.15 4.62
C LEU A 50 -5.38 0.22 5.33
N ASP A 51 -6.63 0.19 4.90
CA ASP A 51 -7.65 -0.72 5.45
C ASP A 51 -7.27 -2.20 5.27
N LEU A 52 -6.76 -2.55 4.09
CA LEU A 52 -6.26 -3.91 3.82
C LEU A 52 -5.05 -4.25 4.69
N PHE A 53 -4.16 -3.28 4.93
CA PHE A 53 -3.02 -3.45 5.82
C PHE A 53 -3.47 -3.67 7.27
N VAL A 54 -4.33 -2.81 7.82
CA VAL A 54 -4.79 -2.88 9.20
C VAL A 54 -5.62 -4.15 9.46
N ARG A 55 -6.57 -4.47 8.58
CA ARG A 55 -7.50 -5.57 8.80
C ARG A 55 -6.91 -6.94 8.50
N ARG A 56 -6.01 -7.03 7.52
CA ARG A 56 -5.54 -8.32 6.97
C ARG A 56 -4.02 -8.52 7.00
N GLY A 57 -3.27 -7.48 7.35
CA GLY A 57 -1.81 -7.47 7.18
C GLY A 57 -1.40 -7.57 5.71
N ASP A 58 -2.28 -7.19 4.78
CA ASP A 58 -2.00 -7.22 3.35
C ASP A 58 -1.19 -5.98 2.98
N ILE A 59 0.11 -6.17 2.73
CA ILE A 59 1.05 -5.08 2.46
C ILE A 59 1.27 -4.98 0.94
N PRO A 60 1.00 -3.81 0.31
CA PRO A 60 1.28 -3.57 -1.10
C PRO A 60 2.76 -3.76 -1.47
N PHE A 61 3.03 -4.23 -2.69
CA PHE A 61 4.40 -4.55 -3.12
C PHE A 61 5.34 -3.33 -3.11
N TRP A 62 4.82 -2.14 -3.41
CA TRP A 62 5.59 -0.89 -3.40
C TRP A 62 5.98 -0.48 -1.96
N VAL A 63 5.12 -0.71 -0.96
CA VAL A 63 5.47 -0.57 0.47
C VAL A 63 6.57 -1.57 0.84
N ARG A 64 6.41 -2.85 0.48
CA ARG A 64 7.42 -3.90 0.78
C ARG A 64 8.78 -3.53 0.19
N GLY A 65 8.81 -3.04 -1.04
CA GLY A 65 10.02 -2.58 -1.71
C GLY A 65 10.66 -1.39 -0.99
N PHE A 66 9.85 -0.40 -0.62
CA PHE A 66 10.30 0.77 0.13
C PHE A 66 10.92 0.40 1.48
N VAL A 67 10.22 -0.41 2.29
CA VAL A 67 10.69 -0.87 3.61
C VAL A 67 11.99 -1.67 3.47
N ARG A 68 12.07 -2.60 2.51
CA ARG A 68 13.29 -3.38 2.26
C ARG A 68 14.50 -2.52 1.94
N ASN A 69 14.31 -1.46 1.14
CA ASN A 69 15.39 -0.54 0.81
C ASN A 69 15.91 0.19 2.06
N HIS A 70 15.01 0.63 2.96
CA HIS A 70 15.38 1.30 4.22
C HIS A 70 15.97 0.38 5.28
N LEU A 71 15.75 -0.93 5.16
CA LEU A 71 16.39 -1.96 5.97
C LEU A 71 17.75 -2.42 5.44
N GLY A 72 18.32 -1.73 4.43
CA GLY A 72 19.60 -2.12 3.84
C GLY A 72 19.55 -3.45 3.09
N ARG A 73 18.35 -3.90 2.69
CA ARG A 73 18.13 -5.09 1.86
C ARG A 73 17.64 -4.66 0.48
N PRO A 74 18.48 -3.93 -0.28
CA PRO A 74 18.06 -3.26 -1.50
C PRO A 74 17.39 -4.27 -2.43
N THR A 75 16.19 -3.92 -2.87
CA THR A 75 15.59 -4.58 -4.01
C THR A 75 16.49 -4.21 -5.18
N ARG A 76 17.24 -5.16 -5.78
CA ARG A 76 18.02 -4.89 -7.00
C ARG A 76 17.15 -4.04 -7.90
N ARG A 77 17.59 -2.82 -8.23
CA ARG A 77 16.84 -1.82 -9.00
C ARG A 77 16.39 -2.46 -10.31
N ARG A 78 15.27 -3.19 -10.30
CA ARG A 78 14.53 -3.51 -11.51
C ARG A 78 13.91 -2.17 -11.85
N GLY A 79 14.56 -1.46 -12.77
CA GLY A 79 14.25 -0.08 -13.10
C GLY A 79 12.76 0.12 -13.21
N LEU A 80 12.24 1.17 -12.57
CA LEU A 80 10.92 1.78 -12.77
C LEU A 80 9.97 0.88 -13.58
N CYS A 81 9.57 -0.26 -13.03
CA CYS A 81 8.84 -1.25 -13.80
C CYS A 81 7.43 -0.72 -14.00
N HIS A 82 7.06 -0.47 -15.26
CA HIS A 82 5.73 -0.16 -15.79
C HIS A 82 4.66 -1.25 -15.52
N ARG A 83 4.69 -1.95 -14.37
CA ARG A 83 3.55 -2.78 -13.97
C ARG A 83 2.57 -1.94 -13.17
N ARG A 84 1.58 -1.43 -13.91
CA ARG A 84 0.35 -0.75 -13.47
C ARG A 84 -0.62 -1.67 -12.73
N ASP A 85 -0.16 -2.75 -12.11
CA ASP A 85 -1.07 -3.68 -11.44
C ASP A 85 -1.20 -3.27 -9.98
N LEU A 86 -2.11 -2.34 -9.71
CA LEU A 86 -2.78 -2.28 -8.41
C LEU A 86 -3.23 -3.71 -8.06
N PRO A 87 -3.09 -4.15 -6.79
CA PRO A 87 -3.58 -5.47 -6.41
C PRO A 87 -5.03 -5.62 -6.89
N LYS A 88 -5.39 -6.74 -7.54
CA LYS A 88 -6.75 -6.94 -8.09
C LYS A 88 -7.86 -6.56 -7.10
N ARG A 89 -7.64 -6.82 -5.81
CA ARG A 89 -8.56 -6.46 -4.72
C ARG A 89 -8.70 -4.96 -4.45
N VAL A 90 -7.66 -4.18 -4.69
CA VAL A 90 -7.72 -2.71 -4.61
C VAL A 90 -8.47 -2.18 -5.84
N VAL A 91 -8.25 -2.75 -7.02
CA VAL A 91 -9.03 -2.40 -8.22
C VAL A 91 -10.51 -2.75 -8.02
N GLU A 92 -10.82 -3.95 -7.52
CA GLU A 92 -12.18 -4.36 -7.16
C GLU A 92 -12.80 -3.43 -6.11
N GLY A 93 -12.05 -3.07 -5.06
CA GLY A 93 -12.50 -2.13 -4.02
C GLY A 93 -12.78 -0.74 -4.56
N LEU A 94 -11.89 -0.20 -5.41
CA LEU A 94 -12.08 1.10 -6.07
C LEU A 94 -13.27 1.07 -7.03
N LEU A 95 -13.48 -0.02 -7.77
CA LEU A 95 -14.66 -0.20 -8.62
C LEU A 95 -15.94 -0.26 -7.79
N LEU A 96 -15.92 -0.89 -6.62
CA LEU A 96 -17.08 -0.95 -5.72
C LEU A 96 -17.42 0.42 -5.14
N ILE A 97 -16.40 1.18 -4.72
CA ILE A 97 -16.58 2.57 -4.25
C ILE A 97 -17.13 3.43 -5.39
N ALA A 98 -16.54 3.38 -6.59
CA ALA A 98 -17.02 4.13 -7.75
C ALA A 98 -18.46 3.73 -8.16
N ALA A 99 -18.81 2.45 -8.07
CA ALA A 99 -20.17 1.97 -8.33
C ALA A 99 -21.18 2.49 -7.29
N LEU A 100 -20.80 2.53 -6.01
CA LEU A 100 -21.64 3.09 -4.95
C LEU A 100 -21.87 4.60 -5.11
N GLU A 101 -20.83 5.34 -5.50
CA GLU A 101 -20.94 6.78 -5.82
C GLU A 101 -21.92 7.02 -6.99
N LEU A 102 -21.82 6.22 -8.07
CA LEU A 102 -22.73 6.31 -9.22
C LEU A 102 -24.18 5.96 -8.86
N LEU A 103 -24.41 4.93 -8.05
CA LEU A 103 -25.75 4.56 -7.59
C LEU A 103 -26.38 5.64 -6.69
N SER A 104 -25.56 6.31 -5.88
CA SER A 104 -26.00 7.43 -5.05
C SER A 104 -26.41 8.63 -5.91
N TYR A 105 -25.71 8.87 -7.02
CA TYR A 105 -26.01 9.95 -7.98
C TYR A 105 -27.26 9.71 -8.81
N LEU A 106 -27.61 8.44 -9.09
CA LEU A 106 -28.78 8.04 -9.87
C LEU A 106 -30.05 7.86 -9.00
N SER A 107 -29.93 7.95 -7.68
CA SER A 107 -31.06 7.87 -6.74
C SER A 107 -31.65 9.26 -6.40
N ILE A 108 -31.29 10.28 -7.16
CA ILE A 108 -31.88 11.64 -7.19
C ILE A 108 -32.72 11.76 -8.46
#